data_AF-A0A0D0CJ31-F1
#
_entry.id   AF-A0A0D0CJ31-F1
#
_cell.length_a   1.000
_cell.length_b   1.000
_cell.length_c   1.000
_cell.angle_alpha   90.00
_cell.angle_beta   90.00
_cell.angle_gamma   90.00
#
_symmetry.space_group_name_H-M   'P 1'
#
loop_
_entity.id
_entity.type
_entity.pdbx_description
1 polymer ?
#
loop_
_entity_poly.entity_id
_entity_poly.type
_entity_poly.pdbx_seq_one_letter_code
_entity_poly.pdbx_strand_id
1 'polypeptide(L)'
;MITFCGFEALLADHLNPPFVRSVCQGLREGFWPFANTHLNEWPVTWDNSHRPLKTQAEKDFITAQIHKELEADRYSAPFGPELLPGMYSMPIHAVPKPGTDKYRLVTDHSAGEFALNNVIRCEDIAGVTLDNIQDLGNALWLFHRSNPHEELVIWKADVLEAYHLIPMHPLWQVKQVVSFQGKCYVDH
;
A
#
# COMPACT_ATOMS: atom_id res chain seq x y z
N MET A 1 13.45 13.11 13.91
CA MET A 1 13.87 12.13 12.89
C MET A 1 14.63 11.03 13.63
N ILE A 2 13.97 9.93 13.98
CA ILE A 2 14.68 8.76 14.52
C ILE A 2 15.38 8.13 13.32
N THR A 3 16.70 8.20 13.28
CA THR A 3 17.51 7.46 12.30
C THR A 3 17.23 5.97 12.46
N PHE A 4 17.22 5.16 11.39
CA PHE A 4 16.94 3.72 11.44
C PHE A 4 17.68 2.97 12.55
N CYS A 5 18.95 3.34 12.82
CA CYS A 5 19.75 2.78 13.91
C CYS A 5 19.12 2.98 15.30
N GLY A 6 18.37 4.06 15.50
CA GLY A 6 17.64 4.35 16.73
C GLY A 6 16.39 3.48 16.89
N PHE A 7 15.68 3.18 15.80
CA PHE A 7 14.51 2.30 15.84
C PHE A 7 14.92 0.85 16.15
N GLU A 8 15.96 0.34 15.49
CA GLU A 8 16.52 -1.00 15.77
C GLU A 8 17.02 -1.10 17.23
N ALA A 9 17.71 -0.06 17.73
CA ALA A 9 18.20 -0.03 19.11
C ALA A 9 17.06 -0.03 20.15
N LEU A 10 15.97 0.72 19.89
CA LEU A 10 14.81 0.76 20.78
C LEU A 10 14.06 -0.59 20.87
N LEU A 11 14.25 -1.47 19.89
CA LEU A 11 13.60 -2.77 19.79
C LEU A 11 14.56 -3.95 20.04
N ALA A 12 15.76 -3.69 20.53
CA ALA A 12 16.78 -4.73 20.75
C ALA A 12 16.30 -5.86 21.67
N ASP A 13 15.51 -5.53 22.69
CA ASP A 13 14.98 -6.47 23.69
C ASP A 13 13.57 -6.97 23.36
N HIS A 14 13.09 -6.77 22.12
CA HIS A 14 11.76 -7.20 21.73
C HIS A 14 11.61 -8.72 21.76
N LEU A 15 10.50 -9.22 22.32
CA LEU A 15 10.23 -10.66 22.51
C LEU A 15 10.14 -11.45 21.19
N ASN A 16 9.94 -10.76 20.06
CA ASN A 16 9.97 -11.34 18.73
C ASN A 16 11.05 -10.70 17.85
N PRO A 17 12.34 -11.08 18.00
CA PRO A 17 13.43 -10.54 17.19
C PRO A 17 13.32 -10.82 15.68
N PRO A 18 12.83 -11.99 15.21
CA PRO A 18 12.60 -12.23 13.78
C PRO A 18 11.65 -11.21 13.15
N PHE A 19 10.56 -10.87 13.83
CA PHE A 19 9.61 -9.86 13.36
C PHE A 19 10.25 -8.48 13.26
N VAL A 20 10.97 -8.04 14.30
CA VAL A 20 11.66 -6.73 14.29
C VAL A 20 12.66 -6.65 13.14
N ARG A 21 13.46 -7.70 12.92
CA ARG A 21 14.40 -7.74 11.79
C ARG A 21 13.69 -7.63 10.44
N SER A 22 12.57 -8.34 10.27
CA SER A 22 11.75 -8.26 9.05
C SER A 22 11.24 -6.85 8.80
N VAL A 23 10.70 -6.17 9.83
CA VAL A 23 10.24 -4.78 9.73
C VAL A 23 11.39 -3.83 9.40
N CYS A 24 12.54 -3.97 10.06
CA CYS A 24 13.70 -3.11 9.81
C CYS A 24 14.28 -3.32 8.41
N GLN A 25 14.26 -4.56 7.90
CA GLN A 25 14.62 -4.85 6.53
C GLN A 25 13.65 -4.19 5.54
N GLY A 26 12.34 -4.36 5.74
CA GLY A 26 11.33 -3.73 4.89
C GLY A 26 11.41 -2.19 4.90
N LEU A 27 11.73 -1.59 6.04
CA LEU A 27 11.96 -0.14 6.13
C LEU A 27 13.22 0.35 5.39
N ARG A 28 14.24 -0.51 5.26
CA ARG A 28 15.52 -0.19 4.59
C ARG A 28 15.49 -0.46 3.09
N GLU A 29 14.86 -1.58 2.70
CA GLU A 29 14.91 -2.13 1.34
C GLU A 29 13.55 -2.01 0.61
N GLY A 30 12.50 -1.64 1.34
CA GLY A 30 11.12 -1.63 0.88
C GLY A 30 10.41 -2.97 1.16
N PHE A 31 9.11 -2.90 1.45
CA PHE A 31 8.29 -4.07 1.72
C PHE A 31 7.92 -4.80 0.42
N TRP A 32 8.08 -6.12 0.43
CA TRP A 32 7.67 -7.01 -0.66
C TRP A 32 6.32 -7.65 -0.32
N PRO A 33 5.34 -7.65 -1.23
CA PRO A 33 3.99 -8.16 -0.94
C PRO A 33 3.87 -9.68 -1.14
N PHE A 34 4.98 -10.43 -1.12
CA PHE A 34 5.02 -11.86 -1.46
C PHE A 34 4.51 -12.17 -2.88
N ALA A 35 4.67 -11.23 -3.81
CA ALA A 35 4.28 -11.43 -5.20
C ALA A 35 5.18 -12.46 -5.90
N ASN A 36 4.57 -13.35 -6.69
CA ASN A 36 5.27 -14.20 -7.65
C ASN A 36 5.26 -13.54 -9.03
N THR A 37 6.33 -12.82 -9.36
CA THR A 37 6.46 -12.09 -10.62
C THR A 37 6.97 -12.94 -11.80
N HIS A 38 7.21 -14.24 -11.58
CA HIS A 38 7.74 -15.18 -12.59
C HIS A 38 6.67 -16.18 -13.04
N LEU A 39 5.47 -15.68 -13.34
CA LEU A 39 4.45 -16.49 -13.99
C LEU A 39 4.77 -16.54 -15.48
N ASN A 40 5.30 -17.66 -15.96
CA ASN A 40 5.78 -17.83 -17.35
C ASN A 40 4.76 -17.46 -18.43
N GLU A 41 3.47 -17.44 -18.09
CA GLU A 41 2.36 -17.11 -18.99
C GLU A 41 2.02 -15.61 -19.00
N TRP A 42 2.60 -14.82 -18.10
CA TRP A 42 2.31 -13.40 -17.96
C TRP A 42 3.19 -12.54 -18.87
N PRO A 43 2.66 -11.42 -19.39
CA PRO A 43 3.46 -10.50 -20.19
C PRO A 43 4.55 -9.84 -19.34
N VAL A 44 5.66 -9.47 -19.96
CA VAL A 44 6.73 -8.74 -19.24
C VAL A 44 6.28 -7.33 -18.85
N THR A 45 5.52 -6.68 -19.72
CA THR A 45 4.98 -5.32 -19.55
C THR A 45 3.49 -5.35 -19.89
N TRP A 46 2.66 -4.66 -19.10
CA TRP A 46 1.22 -4.67 -19.27
C TRP A 46 0.58 -3.30 -19.00
N ASP A 47 -0.11 -2.74 -19.99
CA ASP A 47 -0.86 -1.50 -19.84
C ASP A 47 -2.37 -1.73 -19.95
N ASN A 48 -3.06 -1.65 -18.82
CA ASN A 48 -4.51 -1.70 -18.71
C ASN A 48 -5.11 -0.35 -18.26
N SER A 49 -4.34 0.72 -18.27
CA SER A 49 -4.71 2.03 -17.71
C SER A 49 -5.82 2.76 -18.48
N HIS A 50 -5.99 2.41 -19.76
CA HIS A 50 -6.92 3.05 -20.68
C HIS A 50 -8.41 2.84 -20.33
N ARG A 51 -8.71 1.97 -19.35
CA ARG A 51 -10.07 1.65 -18.94
C ARG A 51 -10.40 2.22 -17.57
N PRO A 52 -11.68 2.48 -17.28
CA PRO A 52 -12.70 2.92 -18.23
C PRO A 52 -12.39 4.33 -18.75
N LEU A 53 -13.16 4.76 -19.75
CA LEU A 53 -13.15 6.16 -20.21
C LEU A 53 -13.60 7.08 -19.07
N LYS A 54 -12.87 8.19 -18.92
CA LYS A 54 -13.07 9.15 -17.83
C LYS A 54 -13.79 10.39 -18.35
N THR A 55 -14.81 10.85 -17.61
CA THR A 55 -15.47 12.14 -17.79
C THR A 55 -14.51 13.29 -17.52
N GLN A 56 -14.91 14.52 -17.88
CA GLN A 56 -14.05 15.68 -17.65
C GLN A 56 -13.78 15.93 -16.16
N ALA A 57 -14.81 15.83 -15.31
CA ALA A 57 -14.67 16.03 -13.86
C ALA A 57 -13.71 15.00 -13.23
N GLU A 58 -13.79 13.73 -13.66
CA GLU A 58 -12.88 12.69 -13.19
C GLU A 58 -11.44 12.96 -13.66
N LYS A 59 -11.26 13.43 -14.90
CA LYS A 59 -9.93 13.80 -15.41
C LYS A 59 -9.32 14.96 -14.61
N ASP A 60 -10.11 15.99 -14.32
CA ASP A 60 -9.64 17.15 -13.56
C ASP A 60 -9.26 16.74 -12.14
N PHE A 61 -10.07 15.90 -11.49
CA PHE A 61 -9.76 15.34 -10.17
C PHE A 61 -8.48 14.50 -10.18
N ILE A 62 -8.33 13.57 -11.13
CA ILE A 62 -7.15 12.72 -11.24
C ILE A 62 -5.89 13.56 -11.48
N THR A 63 -5.99 14.57 -12.36
CA THR A 63 -4.89 15.51 -12.61
C THR A 63 -4.46 16.20 -11.32
N ALA A 64 -5.42 16.74 -10.56
CA ALA A 64 -5.15 17.40 -9.28
C ALA A 64 -4.56 16.44 -8.25
N GLN A 65 -4.99 15.17 -8.23
CA GLN A 65 -4.42 14.17 -7.33
C GLN A 65 -2.98 13.83 -7.70
N ILE A 66 -2.68 13.57 -8.97
CA ILE A 66 -1.32 13.32 -9.46
C ILE A 66 -0.38 14.47 -9.07
N HIS A 67 -0.82 15.72 -9.22
CA HIS A 67 -0.03 16.87 -8.80
C HIS A 67 0.31 16.87 -7.31
N LYS A 68 -0.64 16.50 -6.44
CA LYS A 68 -0.38 16.36 -5.00
C LYS A 68 0.62 15.25 -4.70
N GLU A 69 0.52 14.11 -5.39
CA GLU A 69 1.46 13.00 -5.20
C GLU A 69 2.88 13.36 -5.66
N LEU A 70 3.01 14.18 -6.71
CA LEU A 70 4.29 14.73 -7.16
C LEU A 70 4.86 15.74 -6.15
N GLU A 71 4.04 16.65 -5.62
CA GLU A 71 4.46 17.62 -4.60
C GLU A 71 4.88 16.96 -3.28
N ALA A 72 4.27 15.82 -2.96
CA ALA A 72 4.59 15.01 -1.79
C ALA A 72 5.80 14.07 -1.99
N ASP A 73 6.43 14.09 -3.18
CA ASP A 73 7.51 13.17 -3.57
C ASP A 73 7.12 11.70 -3.37
N ARG A 74 5.89 11.34 -3.75
CA ARG A 74 5.38 9.95 -3.75
C ARG A 74 5.30 9.37 -5.15
N TYR A 75 5.15 10.23 -6.15
CA TYR A 75 5.24 9.83 -7.56
C TYR A 75 6.58 10.25 -8.14
N SER A 76 7.12 9.43 -9.03
CA SER A 76 8.32 9.80 -9.80
C SER A 76 8.02 10.96 -10.73
N ALA A 77 9.07 11.60 -11.24
CA ALA A 77 8.94 12.50 -12.39
C ALA A 77 8.21 11.77 -13.55
N PRO A 78 7.37 12.49 -14.33
CA PRO A 78 6.67 11.89 -15.46
C PRO A 78 7.65 11.41 -16.51
N PHE A 79 7.36 10.26 -17.10
CA PHE A 79 8.01 9.79 -18.32
C PHE A 79 6.98 9.59 -19.44
N GLY A 80 7.48 9.20 -20.61
CA GLY A 80 6.70 9.07 -21.83
C GLY A 80 5.49 8.11 -21.71
N PRO A 81 4.64 8.06 -22.74
CA PRO A 81 3.43 7.24 -22.72
C PRO A 81 3.71 5.73 -22.75
N GLU A 82 4.95 5.33 -23.07
CA GLU A 82 5.35 3.94 -23.18
C GLU A 82 5.88 3.43 -21.84
N LEU A 83 5.30 2.31 -21.38
CA LEU A 83 5.81 1.58 -20.23
C LEU A 83 7.18 0.97 -20.55
N LEU A 84 8.08 1.01 -19.57
CA LEU A 84 9.38 0.34 -19.69
C LEU A 84 9.24 -1.18 -19.46
N PRO A 85 10.24 -1.99 -19.87
CA PRO A 85 10.24 -3.42 -19.61
C PRO A 85 10.02 -3.74 -18.12
N GLY A 86 9.07 -4.64 -17.83
CA GLY A 86 8.74 -5.03 -16.46
C GLY A 86 7.61 -4.21 -15.83
N MET A 87 7.22 -3.09 -16.43
CA MET A 87 6.23 -2.19 -15.84
C MET A 87 4.79 -2.63 -16.06
N TYR A 88 3.95 -2.42 -15.06
CA TYR A 88 2.51 -2.66 -15.14
C TYR A 88 1.76 -1.37 -14.81
N SER A 89 0.74 -1.07 -15.60
CA SER A 89 -0.20 0.00 -15.30
C SER A 89 -1.63 -0.51 -15.26
N MET A 90 -2.24 -0.36 -14.09
CA MET A 90 -3.62 -0.76 -13.82
C MET A 90 -4.55 0.45 -13.94
N PRO A 91 -5.83 0.22 -14.28
CA PRO A 91 -6.79 1.31 -14.44
C PRO A 91 -7.02 2.06 -13.13
N ILE A 92 -6.98 3.39 -13.20
CA ILE A 92 -7.32 4.28 -12.10
C ILE A 92 -8.74 4.85 -12.27
N HIS A 93 -9.43 5.02 -11.15
CA HIS A 93 -10.81 5.45 -11.06
C HIS A 93 -10.97 6.60 -10.07
N ALA A 94 -11.80 7.58 -10.43
CA ALA A 94 -12.29 8.58 -9.49
C ALA A 94 -13.65 8.11 -8.96
N VAL A 95 -13.68 7.58 -7.75
CA VAL A 95 -14.91 7.03 -7.15
C VAL A 95 -15.53 8.09 -6.23
N PRO A 96 -16.83 8.43 -6.37
CA PRO A 96 -17.49 9.35 -5.44
C PRO A 96 -17.45 8.83 -4.00
N LYS A 97 -17.18 9.71 -3.05
CA LYS A 97 -17.33 9.41 -1.63
C LYS A 97 -18.81 9.53 -1.24
N PRO A 98 -19.43 8.49 -0.65
CA PRO A 98 -20.83 8.53 -0.27
C PRO A 98 -21.16 9.77 0.57
N GLY A 99 -22.21 10.50 0.19
CA GLY A 99 -22.67 11.69 0.91
C GLY A 99 -21.84 12.97 0.71
N THR A 100 -20.92 13.00 -0.26
CA THR A 100 -20.14 14.21 -0.59
C THR A 100 -19.93 14.35 -2.11
N ASP A 101 -19.61 15.56 -2.57
CA ASP A 101 -19.19 15.82 -3.96
C ASP A 101 -17.69 15.54 -4.21
N LYS A 102 -17.02 14.85 -3.28
CA LYS A 102 -15.58 14.57 -3.36
C LYS A 102 -15.35 13.18 -3.96
N TYR A 103 -14.27 13.04 -4.71
CA TYR A 103 -13.81 11.75 -5.22
C TYR A 103 -12.70 11.15 -4.34
N ARG A 104 -12.49 9.85 -4.48
CA ARG A 104 -11.27 9.12 -4.08
C ARG A 104 -10.64 8.51 -5.32
N LEU A 105 -9.31 8.55 -5.40
CA LEU A 105 -8.58 7.81 -6.41
C LEU A 105 -8.52 6.34 -5.99
N VAL A 106 -8.82 5.43 -6.91
CA VAL A 106 -8.71 3.98 -6.71
C VAL A 106 -7.97 3.40 -7.89
N THR A 107 -6.88 2.68 -7.64
CA THR A 107 -6.23 1.84 -8.64
C THR A 107 -6.86 0.45 -8.57
N ASP A 108 -7.46 -0.02 -9.66
CA ASP A 108 -8.10 -1.32 -9.71
C ASP A 108 -7.07 -2.40 -10.07
N HIS A 109 -6.39 -2.90 -9.04
CA HIS A 109 -5.43 -4.00 -9.13
C HIS A 109 -6.06 -5.37 -9.40
N SER A 110 -7.39 -5.44 -9.48
CA SER A 110 -8.15 -6.64 -9.83
C SER A 110 -8.64 -6.63 -11.28
N ALA A 111 -8.36 -5.56 -12.04
CA ALA A 111 -8.89 -5.39 -13.38
C ALA A 111 -8.19 -6.25 -14.44
N GLY A 112 -8.96 -7.11 -15.11
CA GLY A 112 -8.54 -7.86 -16.29
C GLY A 112 -7.77 -9.15 -15.98
N GLU A 113 -7.24 -9.77 -17.04
CA GLU A 113 -6.59 -11.08 -16.98
C GLU A 113 -5.29 -11.06 -16.17
N PHE A 114 -4.45 -10.06 -16.42
CA PHE A 114 -3.14 -9.88 -15.75
C PHE A 114 -3.23 -8.93 -14.54
N ALA A 115 -4.28 -9.06 -13.75
CA ALA A 115 -4.54 -8.26 -12.56
C ALA A 115 -3.49 -8.49 -11.47
N LEU A 116 -2.83 -7.44 -10.97
CA LEU A 116 -1.74 -7.57 -9.99
C LEU A 116 -2.11 -8.37 -8.73
N ASN A 117 -3.36 -8.30 -8.28
CA ASN A 117 -3.78 -9.10 -7.12
C ASN A 117 -3.66 -10.61 -7.36
N ASN A 118 -3.67 -11.08 -8.61
CA ASN A 118 -3.49 -12.50 -8.94
C ASN A 118 -2.03 -12.98 -8.81
N VAL A 119 -1.04 -12.07 -8.77
CA VAL A 119 0.36 -12.47 -8.54
C VAL A 119 0.68 -12.70 -7.07
N ILE A 120 -0.19 -12.24 -6.16
CA ILE A 120 -0.09 -12.45 -4.72
C ILE A 120 -1.03 -13.60 -4.37
N ARG A 121 -0.49 -14.80 -4.13
CA ARG A 121 -1.33 -15.96 -3.85
C ARG A 121 -1.84 -15.89 -2.42
N CYS A 122 -3.12 -16.19 -2.22
CA CYS A 122 -3.71 -16.28 -0.88
C CYS A 122 -2.92 -17.23 0.04
N GLU A 123 -2.38 -18.32 -0.51
CA GLU A 123 -1.57 -19.30 0.22
C GLU A 123 -0.30 -18.70 0.82
N ASP A 124 0.33 -17.75 0.13
CA ASP A 124 1.57 -17.10 0.57
C ASP A 124 1.31 -16.09 1.71
N ILE A 125 0.06 -15.66 1.90
CA ILE A 125 -0.37 -14.71 2.95
C ILE A 125 -1.24 -15.34 4.05
N ALA A 126 -1.77 -16.56 3.84
CA ALA A 126 -2.75 -17.22 4.71
C ALA A 126 -2.25 -17.52 6.13
N GLY A 127 -0.92 -17.50 6.35
CA GLY A 127 -0.32 -17.71 7.67
C GLY A 127 -0.38 -16.50 8.61
N VAL A 128 -0.73 -15.31 8.10
CA VAL A 128 -0.78 -14.09 8.91
C VAL A 128 -2.11 -13.99 9.63
N THR A 129 -2.13 -14.32 10.92
CA THR A 129 -3.28 -14.05 11.79
C THR A 129 -3.12 -12.67 12.38
N LEU A 130 -3.97 -11.73 11.96
CA LEU A 130 -4.05 -10.41 12.57
C LEU A 130 -5.01 -10.45 13.76
N ASP A 131 -4.59 -9.86 14.88
CA ASP A 131 -5.48 -9.63 16.00
C ASP A 131 -6.65 -8.74 15.54
N ASN A 132 -7.85 -9.11 15.95
CA ASN A 132 -9.06 -8.37 15.64
C ASN A 132 -9.64 -7.71 16.91
N ILE A 133 -10.75 -6.97 16.74
CA ILE A 133 -11.37 -6.23 17.84
C ILE A 133 -11.86 -7.13 18.98
N GLN A 134 -12.16 -8.40 18.70
CA GLN A 134 -12.57 -9.38 19.69
C GLN A 134 -11.38 -9.82 20.55
N ASP A 135 -10.19 -9.97 19.96
CA ASP A 135 -8.98 -10.30 20.71
C ASP A 135 -8.64 -9.18 21.71
N LEU A 136 -8.74 -7.92 21.26
CA LEU A 136 -8.63 -6.76 22.15
C LEU A 136 -9.71 -6.79 23.25
N GLY A 137 -10.98 -6.98 22.88
CA GLY A 137 -12.08 -7.03 23.84
C GLY A 137 -11.90 -8.13 24.90
N ASN A 138 -11.45 -9.31 24.50
CA ASN A 138 -11.15 -10.43 25.39
C ASN A 138 -10.01 -10.10 26.35
N ALA A 139 -8.92 -9.49 25.85
CA ALA A 139 -7.79 -9.08 26.69
C ALA A 139 -8.21 -8.06 27.76
N LEU A 140 -9.01 -7.05 27.37
CA LEU A 140 -9.54 -6.04 28.30
C LEU A 140 -10.45 -6.67 29.36
N TRP A 141 -11.32 -7.59 28.95
CA TRP A 141 -12.24 -8.27 29.86
C TRP A 141 -11.50 -9.16 30.88
N LEU A 142 -10.48 -9.91 30.42
CA LEU A 142 -9.63 -10.72 31.29
C LEU A 142 -8.89 -9.85 32.30
N PHE A 143 -8.29 -8.74 31.84
CA PHE A 143 -7.60 -7.80 32.73
C PHE A 143 -8.53 -7.25 33.82
N HIS A 144 -9.73 -6.81 33.44
CA HIS A 144 -10.69 -6.26 34.41
C HIS A 144 -11.13 -7.30 35.45
N ARG A 145 -11.31 -8.58 35.06
CA ARG A 145 -11.66 -9.65 36.01
C ARG A 145 -10.54 -9.97 36.99
N SER A 146 -9.29 -9.91 36.54
CA SER A 146 -8.12 -10.18 37.37
C SER A 146 -7.76 -9.00 38.28
N ASN A 147 -8.09 -7.78 37.86
CA ASN A 147 -7.70 -6.54 38.54
C ASN A 147 -8.92 -5.61 38.77
N PRO A 148 -9.91 -6.00 39.61
CA PRO A 148 -11.20 -5.31 39.73
C PRO A 148 -11.12 -3.89 40.33
N HIS A 149 -9.98 -3.51 40.91
CA HIS A 149 -9.77 -2.21 41.54
C HIS A 149 -8.72 -1.35 40.82
N GLU A 150 -8.18 -1.83 39.70
CA GLU A 150 -7.23 -1.07 38.90
C GLU A 150 -7.94 -0.29 37.80
N GLU A 151 -7.50 0.94 37.58
CA GLU A 151 -7.96 1.76 36.47
C GLU A 151 -7.22 1.38 35.20
N LEU A 152 -7.98 1.07 34.14
CA LEU A 152 -7.43 0.75 32.82
C LEU A 152 -7.60 1.93 31.88
N VAL A 153 -6.48 2.45 31.37
CA VAL A 153 -6.47 3.54 30.38
C VAL A 153 -6.03 3.01 29.03
N ILE A 154 -6.85 3.22 27.99
CA ILE A 154 -6.55 2.83 26.61
C ILE A 154 -6.27 4.09 25.80
N TRP A 155 -5.19 4.06 25.03
CA TRP A 155 -4.85 5.11 24.07
C TRP A 155 -4.97 4.56 22.66
N LYS A 156 -5.60 5.34 21.76
CA LYS A 156 -5.62 5.07 20.32
C LYS A 156 -4.80 6.14 19.62
N ALA A 157 -3.82 5.72 18.83
CA ALA A 157 -3.18 6.56 17.83
C ALA A 157 -3.62 6.13 16.44
N ASP A 158 -3.78 7.08 15.53
CA ASP A 158 -4.12 6.87 14.12
C ASP A 158 -3.04 7.51 13.27
N VAL A 159 -2.43 6.75 12.37
CA VAL A 159 -1.37 7.24 11.48
C VAL A 159 -2.01 7.61 10.15
N LEU A 160 -2.03 8.91 9.84
CA LEU A 160 -2.56 9.41 8.57
C LEU A 160 -1.70 8.89 7.41
N GLU A 161 -2.36 8.43 6.34
CA GLU A 161 -1.70 7.97 5.10
C GLU A 161 -0.65 6.86 5.33
N ALA A 162 -0.86 5.98 6.31
CA ALA A 162 0.11 4.96 6.71
C ALA A 162 0.70 4.14 5.54
N TYR A 163 -0.11 3.76 4.54
CA TYR A 163 0.38 3.01 3.37
C TYR A 163 1.33 3.80 2.48
N HIS A 164 1.23 5.13 2.44
CA HIS A 164 2.15 6.01 1.71
C HIS A 164 3.44 6.30 2.48
N LEU A 165 3.50 5.97 3.78
CA LEU A 165 4.70 6.14 4.60
C LEU A 165 5.55 4.87 4.64
N ILE A 166 5.00 3.75 4.17
CA ILE A 166 5.68 2.46 4.17
C ILE A 166 6.41 2.31 2.83
N PRO A 167 7.74 2.23 2.82
CA PRO A 167 8.50 2.13 1.59
C PRO A 167 8.17 0.82 0.87
N MET A 168 7.93 0.91 -0.43
CA MET A 168 7.67 -0.25 -1.26
C MET A 168 8.98 -0.77 -1.86
N HIS A 169 9.13 -2.09 -1.97
CA HIS A 169 10.33 -2.63 -2.62
C HIS A 169 10.39 -2.16 -4.09
N PRO A 170 11.54 -1.70 -4.63
CA PRO A 170 11.62 -1.12 -5.97
C PRO A 170 11.12 -2.03 -7.11
N LEU A 171 11.32 -3.35 -6.97
CA LEU A 171 10.79 -4.32 -7.94
C LEU A 171 9.27 -4.44 -7.93
N TRP A 172 8.60 -3.99 -6.86
CA TRP A 172 7.15 -3.92 -6.79
C TRP A 172 6.64 -2.55 -7.24
N GLN A 173 7.38 -1.48 -6.97
CA GLN A 173 7.06 -0.12 -7.48
C GLN A 173 6.89 -0.09 -9.00
N VAL A 174 7.73 -0.82 -9.75
CA VAL A 174 7.57 -0.92 -11.22
C VAL A 174 6.25 -1.58 -11.65
N LYS A 175 5.58 -2.31 -10.76
CA LYS A 175 4.24 -2.86 -11.00
C LYS A 175 3.12 -1.87 -10.66
N GLN A 176 3.44 -0.74 -10.03
CA GLN A 176 2.50 0.29 -9.59
C GLN A 176 2.56 1.53 -10.48
N VAL A 177 2.75 1.37 -11.80
CA VAL A 177 2.80 2.53 -12.70
C VAL A 177 1.42 3.13 -12.88
N VAL A 178 1.32 4.43 -12.64
CA VAL A 178 0.12 5.22 -12.92
C VAL A 178 0.26 5.85 -14.29
N SER A 179 -0.57 5.44 -15.24
CA SER A 179 -0.61 6.03 -16.58
C SER A 179 -1.84 6.90 -16.74
N PHE A 180 -1.63 8.17 -17.12
CA PHE A 180 -2.71 9.13 -17.30
C PHE A 180 -2.32 10.23 -18.29
N GLN A 181 -3.21 10.51 -19.25
CA GLN A 181 -3.05 11.55 -20.29
C GLN A 181 -1.69 11.51 -21.02
N GLY A 182 -1.25 10.31 -21.41
CA GLY A 182 -0.02 10.13 -22.19
C GLY A 182 1.27 10.30 -21.38
N LYS A 183 1.18 10.29 -20.05
CA LYS A 183 2.32 10.27 -19.13
C LYS A 183 2.21 9.10 -18.18
N CYS A 184 3.37 8.60 -17.77
CA CYS A 184 3.48 7.53 -16.79
C CYS A 184 4.26 8.03 -15.55
N TYR A 185 3.91 7.50 -14.38
CA TYR A 185 4.51 7.83 -13.09
C TYR A 185 4.72 6.53 -12.31
N VAL A 186 5.86 6.37 -11.65
CA VAL A 186 6.05 5.28 -10.67
C VAL A 186 5.54 5.77 -9.31
N ASP A 187 4.64 5.01 -8.69
CA ASP A 187 4.21 5.18 -7.30
C ASP A 187 5.23 4.49 -6.39
N HIS A 188 5.97 5.26 -5.57
CA HIS A 188 7.15 4.80 -4.83
C HIS A 188 7.04 4.84 -3.31
#